data_AF-M7SV77-F1
#
_entry.id   AF-M7SV77-F1
#
_cell.length_a   1.000
_cell.length_b   1.000
_cell.length_c   1.000
_cell.angle_alpha   90.00
_cell.angle_beta   90.00
_cell.angle_gamma   90.00
#
_symmetry.space_group_name_H-M   'P 1'
#
loop_
_entity.id
_entity.type
_entity.pdbx_description
1 polymer ?
#
loop_
_entity_poly.entity_id
_entity_poly.type
_entity_poly.pdbx_seq_one_letter_code
_entity_poly.pdbx_strand_id
1 'polypeptide(L)'
;MNLFQAINDALSIALTEDENVLVFGEDVAFGGVFRCTMKLAESFGSDRVFNTPLTEQGIMGFGIGLAAEGMRPVAEIQFADYVYPAFDQLVNEAAKYRYRDGSCGRNAGGLTVRMPCGGVGHGALYHSQSPESLFTHIPGLRVIMPRSPLQAKGLLLSAIRSNDPCVFMEPKILYRAAVEQVPLGSYTLPLSKAEVLKPGKDVTIISYGQPLYTCNTAIQKAEQDLGISIELIDLRTVYPWDKETVFKSVQKTGRCMVVHESMVNAGIGAEVAAAIQENPETFIRLEAPVARVAGWSIHTGLLYEKFNIPDVAIESFVEGAPPGELADVVAAQHCAPDIKALTFNEPDIVSQLEPAFEKYNEEQFVTVKLPGSSQQVIVSSHSSLGGGRYYDVESSSSFAFDHTTQKASDPQSYVLEGSQADLVKSTLKSLSTYAGEHYPNATYGVYPIEDDSKIAIIIVANKYSPNNYWNGRWRSVYIFDPSSSSLEGSVKVDVHYYEDGNVRLLTNKPVNSSVSSGTGAGIVKEIGVGEKKYQEELNRGFTSLSEGAFKGLRRQLPVTRQKIEWDKITSYRVGQDIGGGSSRR
;
A
#
# COMPACT_ATOMS: atom_id res chain seq x y z
N MET A 1 -5.62 -2.81 20.28
CA MET A 1 -6.85 -2.87 19.47
C MET A 1 -6.50 -2.42 18.05
N ASN A 2 -7.17 -2.97 17.03
CA ASN A 2 -7.18 -2.34 15.71
C ASN A 2 -8.24 -1.22 15.63
N LEU A 3 -8.33 -0.52 14.50
CA LEU A 3 -9.17 0.67 14.39
C LEU A 3 -10.67 0.35 14.51
N PHE A 4 -11.17 -0.72 13.87
CA PHE A 4 -12.59 -1.10 14.02
C PHE A 4 -12.92 -1.53 15.46
N GLN A 5 -11.99 -2.21 16.15
CA GLN A 5 -12.16 -2.58 17.55
C GLN A 5 -12.20 -1.35 18.46
N ALA A 6 -11.38 -0.34 18.19
CA ALA A 6 -11.37 0.90 18.97
C ALA A 6 -12.66 1.72 18.76
N ILE A 7 -13.21 1.71 17.55
CA ILE A 7 -14.53 2.29 17.26
C ILE A 7 -15.63 1.53 18.01
N ASN A 8 -15.63 0.20 17.93
CA ASN A 8 -16.59 -0.63 18.66
C ASN A 8 -16.54 -0.38 20.18
N ASP A 9 -15.34 -0.28 20.74
CA ASP A 9 -15.11 0.00 22.14
C ASP A 9 -15.59 1.40 22.55
N ALA A 10 -15.36 2.42 21.71
CA ALA A 10 -15.92 3.76 21.91
C ALA A 10 -17.45 3.78 21.90
N LEU A 11 -18.09 3.05 20.97
CA LEU A 11 -19.55 2.92 20.90
C LEU A 11 -20.10 2.20 22.14
N SER A 12 -19.44 1.12 22.57
CA SER A 12 -19.82 0.37 23.78
C SER A 12 -19.76 1.25 25.03
N ILE A 13 -18.69 2.05 25.18
CA ILE A 13 -18.56 3.01 26.28
C ILE A 13 -19.67 4.06 26.22
N ALA A 14 -19.91 4.66 25.04
CA ALA A 14 -20.97 5.67 24.89
C ALA A 14 -22.37 5.12 25.22
N LEU A 15 -22.69 3.90 24.76
CA LEU A 15 -23.94 3.24 25.07
C LEU A 15 -24.07 2.90 26.57
N THR A 16 -22.96 2.55 27.23
CA THR A 16 -22.94 2.25 28.66
C THR A 16 -23.12 3.50 29.52
N GLU A 17 -22.48 4.60 29.15
CA GLU A 17 -22.44 5.83 29.96
C GLU A 17 -23.67 6.72 29.80
N ASP A 18 -24.37 6.65 28.67
CA ASP A 18 -25.50 7.54 28.37
C ASP A 18 -26.64 6.76 27.71
N GLU A 19 -27.79 6.68 28.39
CA GLU A 19 -29.00 6.00 27.91
C GLU A 19 -29.59 6.65 26.65
N ASN A 20 -29.27 7.93 26.38
CA ASN A 20 -29.75 8.67 25.22
C ASN A 20 -28.98 8.35 23.93
N VAL A 21 -27.88 7.58 24.00
CA VAL A 21 -27.11 7.18 22.81
C VAL A 21 -27.84 6.09 22.05
N LEU A 22 -27.95 6.23 20.74
CA LEU A 22 -28.55 5.24 19.84
C LEU A 22 -27.58 4.98 18.68
N VAL A 23 -27.42 3.74 18.25
CA VAL A 23 -26.60 3.38 17.08
C VAL A 23 -27.49 2.77 16.01
N PHE A 24 -27.56 3.36 14.84
CA PHE A 24 -28.42 2.86 13.77
C PHE A 24 -27.86 3.16 12.39
N GLY A 25 -28.30 2.36 11.43
CA GLY A 25 -27.90 2.46 10.03
C GLY A 25 -28.19 1.14 9.32
N GLU A 26 -27.70 0.99 8.11
CA GLU A 26 -27.81 -0.26 7.38
C GLU A 26 -26.90 -1.31 8.01
N ASP A 27 -27.44 -2.50 8.28
CA ASP A 27 -26.67 -3.69 8.69
C ASP A 27 -25.92 -3.61 10.03
N VAL A 28 -26.14 -2.56 10.84
CA VAL A 28 -25.42 -2.37 12.11
C VAL A 28 -25.77 -3.42 13.18
N ALA A 29 -26.96 -4.03 13.14
CA ALA A 29 -27.44 -4.91 14.21
C ALA A 29 -26.65 -6.23 14.31
N PHE A 30 -26.25 -6.82 13.18
CA PHE A 30 -25.40 -8.03 13.20
C PHE A 30 -23.92 -7.72 13.47
N GLY A 31 -23.54 -6.45 13.39
CA GLY A 31 -22.20 -5.96 13.65
C GLY A 31 -21.62 -5.01 12.60
N GLY A 32 -22.37 -4.72 11.53
CA GLY A 32 -21.93 -3.88 10.43
C GLY A 32 -20.98 -4.60 9.46
N VAL A 33 -20.94 -4.15 8.21
CA VAL A 33 -20.12 -4.75 7.15
C VAL A 33 -18.61 -4.69 7.46
N PHE A 34 -18.18 -3.71 8.26
CA PHE A 34 -16.80 -3.56 8.75
C PHE A 34 -16.57 -4.05 10.17
N ARG A 35 -17.58 -4.65 10.82
CA ARG A 35 -17.53 -5.15 12.21
C ARG A 35 -17.43 -4.08 13.31
N CYS A 36 -17.69 -2.81 13.01
CA CYS A 36 -17.62 -1.71 13.98
C CYS A 36 -18.69 -1.80 15.09
N THR A 37 -19.82 -2.47 14.87
CA THR A 37 -20.92 -2.57 15.85
C THR A 37 -21.14 -3.99 16.37
N MET A 38 -20.17 -4.90 16.16
CA MET A 38 -20.24 -6.29 16.60
C MET A 38 -20.68 -6.40 18.07
N LYS A 39 -21.66 -7.28 18.33
CA LYS A 39 -22.21 -7.61 19.66
C LYS A 39 -22.87 -6.45 20.43
N LEU A 40 -22.98 -5.25 19.84
CA LEU A 40 -23.61 -4.12 20.54
C LEU A 40 -25.12 -4.33 20.67
N ALA A 41 -25.80 -4.83 19.64
CA ALA A 41 -27.24 -5.14 19.72
C ALA A 41 -27.56 -6.25 20.74
N GLU A 42 -26.70 -7.26 20.86
CA GLU A 42 -26.82 -8.30 21.89
C GLU A 42 -26.64 -7.73 23.30
N SER A 43 -25.76 -6.74 23.47
CA SER A 43 -25.40 -6.18 24.78
C SER A 43 -26.35 -5.08 25.25
N PHE A 44 -26.88 -4.26 24.33
CA PHE A 44 -27.66 -3.06 24.64
C PHE A 44 -29.12 -3.11 24.15
N GLY A 45 -29.51 -4.20 23.47
CA GLY A 45 -30.86 -4.41 22.97
C GLY A 45 -31.16 -3.75 21.63
N SER A 46 -32.18 -4.27 20.94
CA SER A 46 -32.64 -3.78 19.63
C SER A 46 -33.24 -2.38 19.68
N ASP A 47 -33.61 -1.88 20.86
CA ASP A 47 -34.17 -0.52 20.98
C ASP A 47 -33.08 0.55 20.90
N ARG A 48 -31.81 0.17 21.12
CA ARG A 48 -30.66 1.09 21.10
C ARG A 48 -29.67 0.85 19.98
N VAL A 49 -29.62 -0.37 19.44
CA VAL A 49 -28.77 -0.72 18.30
C VAL A 49 -29.60 -1.47 17.26
N PHE A 50 -29.94 -0.82 16.15
CA PHE A 50 -30.91 -1.37 15.18
C PHE A 50 -30.63 -1.00 13.73
N ASN A 51 -31.12 -1.86 12.83
CA ASN A 51 -31.08 -1.62 11.39
C ASN A 51 -32.15 -0.62 10.97
N THR A 52 -31.81 0.21 9.98
CA THR A 52 -32.78 1.05 9.26
C THR A 52 -33.15 0.42 7.91
N PRO A 53 -34.23 0.88 7.26
CA PRO A 53 -34.38 0.69 5.81
C PRO A 53 -33.19 1.27 5.05
N LEU A 54 -32.97 0.79 3.82
CA LEU A 54 -31.86 1.19 2.96
C LEU A 54 -32.15 2.56 2.32
N THR A 55 -31.86 3.64 3.04
CA THR A 55 -32.12 5.02 2.62
C THR A 55 -31.33 6.02 3.46
N GLU A 56 -30.23 6.54 2.92
CA GLU A 56 -29.31 7.42 3.64
C GLU A 56 -29.95 8.75 4.04
N GLN A 57 -30.82 9.30 3.19
CA GLN A 57 -31.61 10.49 3.52
C GLN A 57 -32.57 10.23 4.70
N GLY A 58 -33.16 9.04 4.77
CA GLY A 58 -34.05 8.65 5.87
C GLY A 58 -33.28 8.43 7.17
N ILE A 59 -32.11 7.79 7.09
CA ILE A 59 -31.19 7.62 8.23
C ILE A 59 -30.83 8.99 8.81
N MET A 60 -30.43 9.96 7.98
CA MET A 60 -30.08 11.29 8.47
C MET A 60 -31.29 12.06 9.02
N GLY A 61 -32.40 12.10 8.30
CA GLY A 61 -33.61 12.79 8.79
C GLY A 61 -34.09 12.24 10.13
N PHE A 62 -34.06 10.92 10.28
CA PHE A 62 -34.37 10.24 11.54
C PHE A 62 -33.40 10.61 12.66
N GLY A 63 -32.10 10.60 12.39
CA GLY A 63 -31.08 11.04 13.35
C GLY A 63 -31.22 12.50 13.77
N ILE A 64 -31.55 13.40 12.84
CA ILE A 64 -31.82 14.81 13.16
C ILE A 64 -33.03 14.94 14.07
N GLY A 65 -34.11 14.20 13.80
CA GLY A 65 -35.30 14.17 14.65
C GLY A 65 -34.99 13.70 16.07
N LEU A 66 -34.23 12.61 16.21
CA LEU A 66 -33.78 12.12 17.51
C LEU A 66 -32.95 13.16 18.28
N ALA A 67 -31.98 13.79 17.61
CA ALA A 67 -31.15 14.82 18.24
C ALA A 67 -31.96 16.04 18.66
N ALA A 68 -32.96 16.44 17.86
CA ALA A 68 -33.86 17.54 18.18
C ALA A 68 -34.71 17.29 19.44
N GLU A 69 -35.00 16.02 19.74
CA GLU A 69 -35.68 15.56 20.96
C GLU A 69 -34.70 15.28 22.13
N GLY A 70 -33.42 15.64 21.99
CA GLY A 70 -32.41 15.54 23.05
C GLY A 70 -31.66 14.21 23.11
N MET A 71 -31.86 13.31 22.15
CA MET A 71 -31.09 12.07 22.04
C MET A 71 -29.69 12.33 21.49
N ARG A 72 -28.80 11.33 21.60
CA ARG A 72 -27.43 11.36 21.05
C ARG A 72 -27.24 10.30 19.95
N PRO A 73 -27.86 10.51 18.78
CA PRO A 73 -27.85 9.53 17.70
C PRO A 73 -26.47 9.39 17.06
N VAL A 74 -26.02 8.15 16.92
CA VAL A 74 -24.79 7.75 16.23
C VAL A 74 -25.20 6.97 14.98
N ALA A 75 -25.43 7.73 13.90
CA ALA A 75 -25.89 7.19 12.63
C ALA A 75 -24.69 6.68 11.81
N GLU A 76 -24.84 5.53 11.15
CA GLU A 76 -23.86 4.98 10.22
C GLU A 76 -24.34 5.13 8.78
N ILE A 77 -23.52 5.79 7.96
CA ILE A 77 -23.61 5.70 6.49
C ILE A 77 -22.58 4.65 6.06
N GLN A 78 -23.03 3.64 5.30
CA GLN A 78 -22.24 2.42 5.10
C GLN A 78 -20.91 2.66 4.36
N PHE A 79 -20.85 3.65 3.47
CA PHE A 79 -19.63 4.19 2.86
C PHE A 79 -19.78 5.70 2.67
N ALA A 80 -18.71 6.48 2.84
CA ALA A 80 -18.73 7.92 2.58
C ALA A 80 -19.19 8.26 1.16
N ASP A 81 -18.94 7.36 0.20
CA ASP A 81 -19.42 7.40 -1.17
C ASP A 81 -20.96 7.43 -1.30
N TYR A 82 -21.69 6.97 -0.29
CA TYR A 82 -23.16 6.90 -0.23
C TYR A 82 -23.78 8.02 0.59
N VAL A 83 -23.01 9.01 1.05
CA VAL A 83 -23.55 10.12 1.85
C VAL A 83 -24.37 11.11 1.02
N TYR A 84 -24.22 11.12 -0.31
CA TYR A 84 -24.81 12.12 -1.20
C TYR A 84 -26.34 12.23 -1.13
N PRO A 85 -27.14 11.15 -1.05
CA PRO A 85 -28.59 11.25 -0.83
C PRO A 85 -28.93 11.98 0.48
N ALA A 86 -28.08 11.86 1.50
CA ALA A 86 -28.27 12.49 2.80
C ALA A 86 -27.70 13.91 2.91
N PHE A 87 -27.09 14.43 1.83
CA PHE A 87 -26.37 15.70 1.86
C PHE A 87 -27.30 16.88 2.18
N ASP A 88 -28.53 16.88 1.65
CA ASP A 88 -29.52 17.92 1.97
C ASP A 88 -29.86 17.94 3.48
N GLN A 89 -30.08 16.77 4.08
CA GLN A 89 -30.34 16.65 5.52
C GLN A 89 -29.14 17.14 6.35
N LEU A 90 -27.92 16.83 5.95
CA LEU A 90 -26.73 17.32 6.67
C LEU A 90 -26.54 18.83 6.52
N VAL A 91 -26.67 19.35 5.31
CA VAL A 91 -26.31 20.73 4.98
C VAL A 91 -27.42 21.71 5.32
N ASN A 92 -28.65 21.44 4.91
CA ASN A 92 -29.77 22.37 5.08
C ASN A 92 -30.49 22.20 6.41
N GLU A 93 -30.51 20.99 6.96
CA GLU A 93 -31.22 20.70 8.21
C GLU A 93 -30.26 20.66 9.41
N ALA A 94 -29.38 19.65 9.51
CA ALA A 94 -28.55 19.43 10.71
C ALA A 94 -27.64 20.61 11.03
N ALA A 95 -26.85 21.08 10.06
CA ALA A 95 -25.88 22.15 10.25
C ALA A 95 -26.51 23.48 10.65
N LYS A 96 -27.73 23.75 10.14
CA LYS A 96 -28.44 25.02 10.36
C LYS A 96 -29.45 24.95 11.50
N TYR A 97 -29.71 23.78 12.07
CA TYR A 97 -30.83 23.57 13.00
C TYR A 97 -30.77 24.52 14.21
N ARG A 98 -29.63 24.58 14.89
CA ARG A 98 -29.44 25.48 16.04
C ARG A 98 -29.61 26.94 15.63
N TYR A 99 -29.01 27.32 14.49
CA TYR A 99 -29.02 28.71 14.03
C TYR A 99 -30.44 29.17 13.66
N ARG A 100 -31.23 28.33 12.97
CA ARG A 100 -32.61 28.67 12.57
C ARG A 100 -33.59 28.67 13.74
N ASP A 101 -33.36 27.87 14.77
CA ASP A 101 -34.26 27.78 15.93
C ASP A 101 -34.05 28.94 16.92
N GLY A 102 -32.87 29.58 16.91
CA GLY A 102 -32.60 30.80 17.65
C GLY A 102 -32.71 30.59 19.17
N SER A 103 -33.62 31.33 19.82
CA SER A 103 -33.82 31.26 21.27
C SER A 103 -34.77 30.14 21.72
N CYS A 104 -35.34 29.36 20.81
CA CYS A 104 -36.28 28.28 21.13
C CYS A 104 -35.60 27.02 21.69
N GLY A 105 -34.27 26.92 21.59
CA GLY A 105 -33.43 25.94 22.29
C GLY A 105 -33.28 24.56 21.63
N ARG A 106 -34.00 24.28 20.54
CA ARG A 106 -33.86 23.02 19.79
C ARG A 106 -32.65 23.06 18.87
N ASN A 107 -32.00 21.92 18.73
CA ASN A 107 -30.81 21.78 17.91
C ASN A 107 -30.55 20.32 17.53
N ALA A 108 -29.75 20.10 16.50
CA ALA A 108 -29.24 18.77 16.14
C ALA A 108 -27.89 18.44 16.82
N GLY A 109 -27.55 19.18 17.89
CA GLY A 109 -26.32 19.00 18.64
C GLY A 109 -26.38 17.73 19.48
N GLY A 110 -25.64 16.72 19.07
CA GLY A 110 -25.73 15.35 19.60
C GLY A 110 -25.72 14.30 18.48
N LEU A 111 -26.03 14.70 17.25
CA LEU A 111 -25.87 13.85 16.07
C LEU A 111 -24.39 13.63 15.75
N THR A 112 -23.98 12.35 15.73
CA THR A 112 -22.70 11.91 15.16
C THR A 112 -22.98 10.99 13.98
N VAL A 113 -22.41 11.31 12.83
CA VAL A 113 -22.55 10.56 11.58
C VAL A 113 -21.22 9.92 11.27
N ARG A 114 -21.16 8.59 11.34
CA ARG A 114 -19.95 7.83 11.03
C ARG A 114 -20.02 7.30 9.61
N MET A 115 -18.89 7.32 8.91
CA MET A 115 -18.80 6.76 7.56
C MET A 115 -17.39 6.26 7.24
N PRO A 116 -17.24 5.04 6.67
CA PRO A 116 -15.97 4.58 6.13
C PRO A 116 -15.55 5.39 4.89
N CYS A 117 -14.33 5.93 4.85
CA CYS A 117 -13.82 6.77 3.75
C CYS A 117 -12.46 6.30 3.22
N GLY A 118 -11.98 6.92 2.14
CA GLY A 118 -10.61 6.77 1.62
C GLY A 118 -10.35 5.56 0.75
N GLY A 119 -9.20 5.58 0.06
CA GLY A 119 -8.75 4.48 -0.79
C GLY A 119 -8.61 3.16 -0.03
N VAL A 120 -8.76 2.03 -0.73
CA VAL A 120 -8.65 0.68 -0.15
C VAL A 120 -7.87 -0.30 -1.04
N GLY A 121 -7.31 0.19 -2.14
CA GLY A 121 -6.52 -0.54 -3.13
C GLY A 121 -7.32 -1.11 -4.29
N HIS A 122 -8.65 -1.23 -4.15
CA HIS A 122 -9.54 -1.81 -5.16
C HIS A 122 -11.00 -1.30 -5.02
N GLY A 123 -11.19 -0.09 -4.49
CA GLY A 123 -12.54 0.43 -4.18
C GLY A 123 -13.22 1.08 -5.38
N ALA A 124 -12.44 1.45 -6.41
CA ALA A 124 -12.88 2.16 -7.60
C ALA A 124 -13.74 3.40 -7.25
N LEU A 125 -14.80 3.66 -8.00
CA LEU A 125 -15.57 4.90 -7.94
C LEU A 125 -16.38 5.09 -6.64
N TYR A 126 -16.87 4.00 -6.04
CA TYR A 126 -17.93 4.05 -5.02
C TYR A 126 -17.55 3.40 -3.69
N HIS A 127 -16.27 3.06 -3.50
CA HIS A 127 -15.76 2.61 -2.21
C HIS A 127 -14.39 3.23 -1.87
N SER A 128 -14.06 4.39 -2.46
CA SER A 128 -12.74 5.03 -2.33
C SER A 128 -12.80 6.52 -2.05
N GLN A 129 -13.99 7.12 -1.99
CA GLN A 129 -14.09 8.58 -1.90
C GLN A 129 -13.72 9.11 -0.52
N SER A 130 -13.15 10.32 -0.54
CA SER A 130 -12.86 11.16 0.63
C SER A 130 -13.54 12.53 0.42
N PRO A 131 -14.85 12.62 0.74
CA PRO A 131 -15.68 13.80 0.48
C PRO A 131 -15.61 14.87 1.59
N GLU A 132 -14.58 14.88 2.45
CA GLU A 132 -14.49 15.78 3.60
C GLU A 132 -14.65 17.26 3.22
N SER A 133 -14.08 17.66 2.08
CA SER A 133 -14.10 19.05 1.59
C SER A 133 -15.52 19.60 1.43
N LEU A 134 -16.46 18.75 1.00
CA LEU A 134 -17.87 19.12 0.83
C LEU A 134 -18.53 19.54 2.15
N PHE A 135 -18.13 18.93 3.26
CA PHE A 135 -18.65 19.26 4.59
C PHE A 135 -17.93 20.43 5.24
N THR A 136 -16.65 20.66 4.92
CA THR A 136 -15.87 21.77 5.50
C THR A 136 -16.34 23.15 5.06
N HIS A 137 -17.03 23.24 3.93
CA HIS A 137 -17.61 24.50 3.46
C HIS A 137 -18.88 24.90 4.23
N ILE A 138 -19.43 24.02 5.09
CA ILE A 138 -20.75 24.18 5.70
C ILE A 138 -20.62 24.56 7.19
N PRO A 139 -20.94 25.80 7.58
CA PRO A 139 -20.95 26.21 8.98
C PRO A 139 -21.96 25.41 9.80
N GLY A 140 -21.57 25.05 11.04
CA GLY A 140 -22.40 24.28 11.96
C GLY A 140 -22.07 22.80 12.03
N LEU A 141 -21.25 22.28 11.12
CA LEU A 141 -20.71 20.91 11.21
C LEU A 141 -19.33 20.89 11.87
N ARG A 142 -18.98 19.73 12.43
CA ARG A 142 -17.59 19.34 12.74
C ARG A 142 -17.19 18.15 11.89
N VAL A 143 -16.04 18.20 11.23
CA VAL A 143 -15.53 17.14 10.35
C VAL A 143 -14.24 16.58 10.92
N ILE A 144 -14.22 15.28 11.22
CA ILE A 144 -13.19 14.61 12.00
C ILE A 144 -12.71 13.38 11.25
N MET A 145 -11.40 13.18 11.16
CA MET A 145 -10.79 12.01 10.52
C MET A 145 -9.57 11.53 11.34
N PRO A 146 -9.69 10.44 12.12
CA PRO A 146 -8.60 9.91 12.93
C PRO A 146 -7.56 9.19 12.07
N ARG A 147 -6.31 9.15 12.53
CA ARG A 147 -5.23 8.36 11.87
C ARG A 147 -5.01 6.98 12.49
N SER A 148 -5.40 6.76 13.75
CA SER A 148 -5.00 5.56 14.52
C SER A 148 -6.12 5.05 15.44
N PRO A 149 -6.03 3.80 15.95
CA PRO A 149 -7.01 3.25 16.88
C PRO A 149 -7.16 4.09 18.17
N LEU A 150 -6.07 4.57 18.76
CA LEU A 150 -6.12 5.42 19.96
C LEU A 150 -6.86 6.73 19.64
N GLN A 151 -6.54 7.34 18.50
CA GLN A 151 -7.24 8.54 18.09
C GLN A 151 -8.71 8.31 17.82
N ALA A 152 -9.04 7.24 17.09
CA ALA A 152 -10.40 6.94 16.69
C ALA A 152 -11.32 6.83 17.91
N LYS A 153 -10.90 6.12 18.97
CA LYS A 153 -11.68 6.02 20.20
C LYS A 153 -11.86 7.37 20.89
N GLY A 154 -10.77 8.09 21.15
CA GLY A 154 -10.83 9.35 21.89
C GLY A 154 -11.59 10.45 21.16
N LEU A 155 -11.41 10.56 19.83
CA LEU A 155 -12.12 11.52 18.99
C LEU A 155 -13.59 11.15 18.79
N LEU A 156 -13.91 9.86 18.64
CA LEU A 156 -15.31 9.42 18.50
C LEU A 156 -16.10 9.66 19.79
N LEU A 157 -15.54 9.35 20.97
CA LEU A 157 -16.18 9.70 22.24
C LEU A 157 -16.39 11.22 22.38
N SER A 158 -15.46 12.01 21.88
CA SER A 158 -15.58 13.48 21.89
C SER A 158 -16.64 13.98 20.90
N ALA A 159 -16.75 13.35 19.73
CA ALA A 159 -17.80 13.62 18.75
C ALA A 159 -19.19 13.28 19.30
N ILE A 160 -19.34 12.08 19.89
CA ILE A 160 -20.60 11.64 20.49
C ILE A 160 -21.03 12.57 21.62
N ARG A 161 -20.08 13.13 22.40
CA ARG A 161 -20.34 14.08 23.49
C ARG A 161 -20.42 15.54 23.04
N SER A 162 -20.13 15.83 21.77
CA SER A 162 -20.23 17.17 21.20
C SER A 162 -21.67 17.63 21.13
N ASN A 163 -21.91 18.91 21.44
CA ASN A 163 -23.20 19.52 21.18
C ASN A 163 -23.24 20.13 19.77
N ASP A 164 -22.38 19.75 18.84
CA ASP A 164 -22.50 20.16 17.43
C ASP A 164 -22.61 18.90 16.56
N PRO A 165 -23.40 18.92 15.45
CA PRO A 165 -23.43 17.80 14.52
C PRO A 165 -22.02 17.44 14.02
N CYS A 166 -21.62 16.19 14.22
CA CYS A 166 -20.28 15.70 13.87
C CYS A 166 -20.34 14.71 12.71
N VAL A 167 -19.49 14.91 11.72
CA VAL A 167 -19.17 13.97 10.63
C VAL A 167 -17.85 13.31 10.99
N PHE A 168 -17.89 12.02 11.28
CA PHE A 168 -16.75 11.20 11.69
C PHE A 168 -16.37 10.23 10.56
N MET A 169 -15.28 10.52 9.88
CA MET A 169 -14.85 9.78 8.69
C MET A 169 -13.78 8.77 9.07
N GLU A 170 -14.05 7.49 8.87
CA GLU A 170 -13.22 6.36 9.32
C GLU A 170 -12.36 5.86 8.15
N PRO A 171 -11.02 6.06 8.13
CA PRO A 171 -10.20 5.59 7.00
C PRO A 171 -10.22 4.06 6.90
N LYS A 172 -10.96 3.53 5.92
CA LYS A 172 -11.39 2.12 5.93
C LYS A 172 -10.24 1.13 5.75
N ILE A 173 -9.20 1.55 5.02
CA ILE A 173 -7.96 0.78 4.87
C ILE A 173 -7.25 0.53 6.22
N LEU A 174 -7.48 1.40 7.22
CA LEU A 174 -6.88 1.28 8.54
C LEU A 174 -7.65 0.37 9.50
N TYR A 175 -8.90 -0.04 9.18
CA TYR A 175 -9.74 -0.85 10.07
C TYR A 175 -9.02 -2.06 10.66
N ARG A 176 -8.28 -2.78 9.81
CA ARG A 176 -7.55 -4.01 10.16
C ARG A 176 -6.04 -3.84 10.10
N ALA A 177 -5.53 -2.82 9.40
CA ALA A 177 -4.11 -2.61 9.21
C ALA A 177 -3.44 -1.94 10.42
N ALA A 178 -4.10 -0.96 11.05
CA ALA A 178 -3.54 -0.24 12.18
C ALA A 178 -3.85 -0.95 13.50
N VAL A 179 -2.83 -1.25 14.31
CA VAL A 179 -2.95 -1.84 15.66
C VAL A 179 -2.14 -1.02 16.65
N GLU A 180 -2.77 -0.62 17.75
CA GLU A 180 -2.15 0.21 18.78
C GLU A 180 -2.57 -0.23 20.19
N GLN A 181 -1.79 0.16 21.20
CA GLN A 181 -2.21 0.09 22.60
C GLN A 181 -3.26 1.17 22.85
N VAL A 182 -4.48 0.74 23.13
CA VAL A 182 -5.63 1.63 23.34
C VAL A 182 -6.09 1.46 24.79
N PRO A 183 -6.17 2.54 25.60
CA PRO A 183 -6.69 2.46 26.96
C PRO A 183 -8.09 1.84 26.98
N LEU A 184 -8.35 0.91 27.89
CA LEU A 184 -9.67 0.26 28.01
C LEU A 184 -10.74 1.21 28.55
N GLY A 185 -10.38 2.09 29.49
CA GLY A 185 -11.29 3.07 30.06
C GLY A 185 -11.72 4.18 29.08
N SER A 186 -12.71 4.95 29.50
CA SER A 186 -13.20 6.14 28.81
C SER A 186 -12.14 7.24 28.77
N TYR A 187 -11.87 7.82 27.61
CA TYR A 187 -11.03 9.02 27.45
C TYR A 187 -11.46 9.82 26.22
N THR A 188 -11.03 11.07 26.16
CA THR A 188 -11.35 11.98 25.05
C THR A 188 -10.08 12.59 24.48
N LEU A 189 -10.14 12.96 23.21
CA LEU A 189 -9.16 13.82 22.57
C LEU A 189 -9.88 15.09 22.10
N PRO A 190 -9.28 16.28 22.30
CA PRO A 190 -9.94 17.53 21.95
C PRO A 190 -10.23 17.60 20.44
N LEU A 191 -11.48 17.93 20.11
CA LEU A 191 -11.85 18.32 18.75
C LEU A 191 -11.21 19.67 18.42
N SER A 192 -10.98 19.93 17.13
CA SER A 192 -10.35 21.17 16.65
C SER A 192 -8.95 21.43 17.22
N LYS A 193 -8.20 20.36 17.53
CA LYS A 193 -6.81 20.44 17.97
C LYS A 193 -5.91 19.53 17.13
N ALA A 194 -4.92 20.10 16.47
CA ALA A 194 -3.94 19.34 15.70
C ALA A 194 -2.88 18.69 16.63
N GLU A 195 -2.16 17.71 16.13
CA GLU A 195 -1.05 17.02 16.81
C GLU A 195 0.23 17.21 16.00
N VAL A 196 1.31 17.68 16.64
CA VAL A 196 2.64 17.64 16.03
C VAL A 196 3.22 16.26 16.30
N LEU A 197 3.27 15.40 15.28
CA LEU A 197 3.73 14.02 15.40
C LEU A 197 5.25 13.92 15.48
N LYS A 198 5.91 14.78 14.71
CA LYS A 198 7.35 14.86 14.63
C LYS A 198 7.75 16.32 14.56
N PRO A 199 8.59 16.82 15.48
CA PRO A 199 9.11 18.17 15.37
C PRO A 199 10.14 18.27 14.24
N GLY A 200 10.16 19.42 13.58
CA GLY A 200 11.15 19.78 12.57
C GLY A 200 11.39 21.28 12.49
N LYS A 201 12.31 21.68 11.62
CA LYS A 201 12.76 23.08 11.50
C LYS A 201 12.82 23.62 10.07
N ASP A 202 12.83 22.77 9.05
CA ASP A 202 13.08 23.21 7.67
C ASP A 202 11.80 23.24 6.81
N VAL A 203 10.88 22.29 7.02
CA VAL A 203 9.59 22.20 6.30
C VAL A 203 8.49 21.69 7.23
N THR A 204 7.28 22.23 7.11
CA THR A 204 6.06 21.73 7.76
C THR A 204 5.20 20.93 6.76
N ILE A 205 4.94 19.67 7.05
CA ILE A 205 3.95 18.83 6.35
C ILE A 205 2.68 18.73 7.20
N ILE A 206 1.53 19.04 6.59
CA ILE A 206 0.21 18.99 7.22
C ILE A 206 -0.62 17.91 6.51
N SER A 207 -1.20 17.01 7.27
CA SER A 207 -2.04 15.93 6.74
C SER A 207 -3.09 15.50 7.77
N TYR A 208 -3.95 14.57 7.39
CA TYR A 208 -4.93 13.90 8.26
C TYR A 208 -5.22 12.49 7.71
N GLY A 209 -5.82 11.61 8.52
CA GLY A 209 -6.21 10.27 8.07
C GLY A 209 -5.04 9.37 7.63
N GLN A 210 -5.27 8.52 6.63
CA GLN A 210 -4.26 7.56 6.13
C GLN A 210 -3.02 8.21 5.50
N PRO A 211 -3.09 9.33 4.76
CA PRO A 211 -1.90 9.93 4.14
C PRO A 211 -0.76 10.27 5.10
N LEU A 212 -1.01 10.36 6.41
CA LEU A 212 0.03 10.54 7.43
C LEU A 212 1.05 9.39 7.44
N TYR A 213 0.65 8.16 7.11
CA TYR A 213 1.56 7.02 7.02
C TYR A 213 2.53 7.19 5.84
N THR A 214 2.01 7.58 4.68
CA THR A 214 2.81 7.88 3.49
C THR A 214 3.74 9.07 3.75
N CYS A 215 3.24 10.13 4.38
CA CYS A 215 4.06 11.29 4.77
C CYS A 215 5.22 10.87 5.67
N ASN A 216 4.98 10.00 6.66
CA ASN A 216 6.03 9.54 7.57
C ASN A 216 7.13 8.77 6.81
N THR A 217 6.76 7.90 5.86
CA THR A 217 7.71 7.19 5.01
C THR A 217 8.49 8.16 4.11
N ALA A 218 7.81 9.12 3.47
CA ALA A 218 8.44 10.13 2.62
C ALA A 218 9.43 11.02 3.41
N ILE A 219 9.07 11.39 4.64
CA ILE A 219 9.94 12.16 5.53
C ILE A 219 11.22 11.39 5.81
N GLN A 220 11.14 10.12 6.21
CA GLN A 220 12.33 9.33 6.52
C GLN A 220 13.31 9.30 5.34
N LYS A 221 12.79 9.14 4.11
CA LYS A 221 13.60 9.16 2.89
C LYS A 221 14.20 10.54 2.62
N ALA A 222 13.39 11.59 2.67
CA ALA A 222 13.85 12.96 2.44
C ALA A 222 14.88 13.45 3.45
N GLU A 223 14.75 13.09 4.73
CA GLU A 223 15.74 13.44 5.77
C GLU A 223 17.07 12.71 5.55
N GLN A 224 17.04 11.47 5.06
CA GLN A 224 18.25 10.70 4.71
C GLN A 224 18.94 11.28 3.48
N ASP A 225 18.19 11.57 2.42
CA ASP A 225 18.76 11.97 1.12
C ASP A 225 19.20 13.44 1.10
N LEU A 226 18.43 14.32 1.77
CA LEU A 226 18.63 15.78 1.69
C LEU A 226 19.20 16.38 2.98
N GLY A 227 19.26 15.62 4.07
CA GLY A 227 19.74 16.12 5.37
C GLY A 227 18.87 17.22 5.99
N ILE A 228 17.60 17.30 5.60
CA ILE A 228 16.62 18.26 6.12
C ILE A 228 15.88 17.72 7.34
N SER A 229 15.19 18.59 8.07
CA SER A 229 14.40 18.27 9.25
C SER A 229 12.94 18.70 9.06
N ILE A 230 12.06 17.70 8.91
CA ILE A 230 10.66 17.92 8.56
C ILE A 230 9.76 17.78 9.79
N GLU A 231 8.88 18.77 9.98
CA GLU A 231 7.80 18.75 10.96
C GLU A 231 6.54 18.11 10.35
N LEU A 232 5.94 17.14 11.03
CA LEU A 232 4.70 16.49 10.60
C LEU A 232 3.54 16.82 11.54
N ILE A 233 2.45 17.33 10.98
CA ILE A 233 1.23 17.70 11.70
C ILE A 233 0.06 16.85 11.22
N ASP A 234 -0.63 16.25 12.17
CA ASP A 234 -1.95 15.64 11.99
C ASP A 234 -3.04 16.63 12.41
N LEU A 235 -3.92 17.03 11.49
CA LEU A 235 -5.01 17.95 11.81
C LEU A 235 -6.04 17.35 12.77
N ARG A 236 -6.29 16.03 12.72
CA ARG A 236 -7.38 15.29 13.38
C ARG A 236 -8.80 15.75 13.01
N THR A 237 -9.09 17.03 13.28
CA THR A 237 -10.32 17.72 12.89
C THR A 237 -10.02 18.59 11.69
N VAL A 238 -10.67 18.29 10.58
CA VAL A 238 -10.53 19.01 9.30
C VAL A 238 -11.37 20.29 9.31
N TYR A 239 -12.47 20.31 10.08
CA TYR A 239 -13.28 21.52 10.27
C TYR A 239 -14.01 21.52 11.62
N PRO A 240 -13.96 22.62 12.41
CA PRO A 240 -12.96 23.69 12.35
C PRO A 240 -11.57 23.14 12.68
N TRP A 241 -10.56 23.47 11.85
CA TRP A 241 -9.19 23.00 12.04
C TRP A 241 -8.36 23.95 12.92
N ASP A 242 -7.28 23.43 13.51
CA ASP A 242 -6.41 24.15 14.45
C ASP A 242 -5.42 25.07 13.72
N LYS A 243 -5.89 26.27 13.35
CA LYS A 243 -5.08 27.29 12.68
C LYS A 243 -3.86 27.69 13.50
N GLU A 244 -3.99 27.77 14.83
CA GLU A 244 -2.92 28.22 15.72
C GLU A 244 -1.69 27.29 15.67
N THR A 245 -1.91 25.98 15.78
CA THR A 245 -0.82 25.00 15.73
C THR A 245 -0.10 25.03 14.37
N VAL A 246 -0.87 25.14 13.28
CA VAL A 246 -0.32 25.22 11.92
C VAL A 246 0.46 26.51 11.72
N PHE A 247 -0.09 27.67 12.08
CA PHE A 247 0.59 28.95 11.89
C PHE A 247 1.90 29.02 12.67
N LYS A 248 1.93 28.55 13.92
CA LYS A 248 3.17 28.46 14.71
C LYS A 248 4.22 27.59 14.05
N SER A 249 3.81 26.48 13.45
CA SER A 249 4.72 25.59 12.73
C SER A 249 5.30 26.25 11.48
N VAL A 250 4.45 26.88 10.66
CA VAL A 250 4.89 27.55 9.43
C VAL A 250 5.76 28.77 9.73
N GLN A 251 5.46 29.54 10.78
CA GLN A 251 6.33 30.65 11.22
C GLN A 251 7.72 30.20 11.65
N LYS A 252 7.85 28.95 12.11
CA LYS A 252 9.11 28.34 12.52
C LYS A 252 9.89 27.81 11.31
N THR A 253 9.23 27.13 10.37
CA THR A 253 9.90 26.41 9.27
C THR A 253 10.03 27.23 7.99
N GLY A 254 9.14 28.21 7.76
CA GLY A 254 9.11 29.04 6.56
C GLY A 254 8.68 28.32 5.27
N ARG A 255 8.49 27.00 5.29
CA ARG A 255 8.04 26.20 4.13
C ARG A 255 6.92 25.26 4.57
N CYS A 256 5.89 25.12 3.74
CA CYS A 256 4.74 24.30 4.06
C CYS A 256 4.24 23.48 2.88
N MET A 257 3.80 22.25 3.16
CA MET A 257 3.11 21.37 2.24
C MET A 257 1.88 20.77 2.90
N VAL A 258 0.76 20.73 2.18
CA VAL A 258 -0.46 20.04 2.63
C VAL A 258 -0.67 18.78 1.80
N VAL A 259 -0.89 17.65 2.47
CA VAL A 259 -1.04 16.33 1.84
C VAL A 259 -2.40 15.73 2.21
N HIS A 260 -3.16 15.27 1.21
CA HIS A 260 -4.43 14.55 1.43
C HIS A 260 -4.81 13.68 0.22
N GLU A 261 -5.52 12.57 0.44
CA GLU A 261 -5.92 11.67 -0.67
C GLU A 261 -7.06 12.24 -1.54
N SER A 262 -7.89 13.13 -1.00
CA SER A 262 -8.99 13.75 -1.74
C SER A 262 -8.47 14.59 -2.91
N MET A 263 -9.37 14.96 -3.83
CA MET A 263 -9.02 15.67 -5.05
C MET A 263 -8.36 17.02 -4.77
N VAL A 264 -7.38 17.39 -5.59
CA VAL A 264 -6.60 18.63 -5.45
C VAL A 264 -7.44 19.88 -5.68
N ASN A 265 -8.49 19.81 -6.50
CA ASN A 265 -9.40 20.93 -6.75
C ASN A 265 -10.38 21.09 -5.59
N ALA A 266 -10.41 22.28 -4.98
CA ALA A 266 -11.26 22.58 -3.82
C ALA A 266 -11.11 21.59 -2.65
N GLY A 267 -10.02 20.83 -2.60
CA GLY A 267 -9.65 20.00 -1.46
C GLY A 267 -9.18 20.84 -0.27
N ILE A 268 -9.00 20.19 0.87
CA ILE A 268 -8.62 20.84 2.13
C ILE A 268 -7.31 21.64 2.02
N GLY A 269 -6.38 21.15 1.20
CA GLY A 269 -5.12 21.85 0.94
C GLY A 269 -5.31 23.25 0.39
N ALA A 270 -6.42 23.55 -0.33
CA ALA A 270 -6.70 24.89 -0.82
C ALA A 270 -7.03 25.87 0.31
N GLU A 271 -7.93 25.50 1.22
CA GLU A 271 -8.32 26.33 2.38
C GLU A 271 -7.14 26.55 3.33
N VAL A 272 -6.38 25.48 3.62
CA VAL A 272 -5.21 25.58 4.50
C VAL A 272 -4.12 26.45 3.89
N ALA A 273 -3.81 26.28 2.60
CA ALA A 273 -2.82 27.11 1.91
C ALA A 273 -3.23 28.58 1.86
N ALA A 274 -4.49 28.87 1.56
CA ALA A 274 -5.02 30.24 1.55
C ALA A 274 -4.91 30.88 2.95
N ALA A 275 -5.36 30.18 3.99
CA ALA A 275 -5.30 30.71 5.36
C ALA A 275 -3.86 30.97 5.85
N ILE A 276 -2.89 30.13 5.46
CA ILE A 276 -1.47 30.35 5.75
C ILE A 276 -0.95 31.58 4.99
N GLN A 277 -1.35 31.76 3.74
CA GLN A 277 -0.89 32.89 2.94
C GLN A 277 -1.53 34.22 3.37
N GLU A 278 -2.79 34.20 3.83
CA GLU A 278 -3.52 35.39 4.29
C GLU A 278 -3.11 35.86 5.69
N ASN A 279 -2.62 34.97 6.55
CA ASN A 279 -2.20 35.34 7.89
C ASN A 279 -0.90 36.19 7.83
N PRO A 280 -0.87 37.41 8.41
CA PRO A 280 0.29 38.30 8.29
C PRO A 280 1.59 37.75 8.86
N GLU A 281 1.51 36.96 9.94
CA GLU A 281 2.68 36.41 10.62
C GLU A 281 3.32 35.29 9.83
N THR A 282 2.53 34.44 9.16
CA THR A 282 3.04 33.40 8.27
C THR A 282 3.44 33.95 6.91
N PHE A 283 2.70 34.92 6.36
CA PHE A 283 2.99 35.51 5.04
C PHE A 283 4.42 36.03 4.92
N ILE A 284 4.89 36.78 5.92
CA ILE A 284 6.25 37.33 5.94
C ILE A 284 7.34 36.28 6.18
N ARG A 285 6.96 35.06 6.55
CA ARG A 285 7.87 33.95 6.86
C ARG A 285 7.94 32.91 5.74
N LEU A 286 7.04 32.95 4.76
CA LEU A 286 7.04 31.99 3.66
C LEU A 286 8.27 32.19 2.76
N GLU A 287 9.18 31.24 2.78
CA GLU A 287 10.36 31.15 1.92
C GLU A 287 10.05 30.48 0.57
N ALA A 288 8.90 29.80 0.46
CA ALA A 288 8.38 29.19 -0.76
C ALA A 288 6.84 29.18 -0.74
N PRO A 289 6.18 29.08 -1.91
CA PRO A 289 4.73 28.87 -1.98
C PRO A 289 4.32 27.62 -1.21
N VAL A 290 3.12 27.65 -0.60
CA VAL A 290 2.57 26.48 0.07
C VAL A 290 2.26 25.41 -0.99
N ALA A 291 2.94 24.27 -0.91
CA ALA A 291 2.74 23.16 -1.83
C ALA A 291 1.51 22.34 -1.44
N ARG A 292 0.88 21.70 -2.42
CA ARG A 292 -0.27 20.80 -2.21
C ARG A 292 -0.01 19.51 -2.96
N VAL A 293 -0.03 18.39 -2.25
CA VAL A 293 0.10 17.05 -2.82
C VAL A 293 -1.18 16.30 -2.53
N ALA A 294 -1.95 16.03 -3.58
CA ALA A 294 -3.29 15.51 -3.44
C ALA A 294 -3.68 14.61 -4.62
N GLY A 295 -4.79 13.91 -4.48
CA GLY A 295 -5.34 13.13 -5.59
C GLY A 295 -5.70 14.01 -6.78
N TRP A 296 -5.63 13.47 -7.99
CA TRP A 296 -5.99 14.21 -9.19
C TRP A 296 -7.48 14.54 -9.22
N SER A 297 -7.84 15.54 -10.02
CA SER A 297 -9.24 15.97 -10.24
C SER A 297 -10.00 15.01 -11.17
N ILE A 298 -9.96 13.71 -10.85
CA ILE A 298 -10.61 12.63 -11.59
C ILE A 298 -11.26 11.64 -10.64
N HIS A 299 -12.14 10.79 -11.17
CA HIS A 299 -12.66 9.66 -10.41
C HIS A 299 -11.62 8.56 -10.25
N THR A 300 -11.57 7.94 -9.07
CA THR A 300 -10.65 6.83 -8.77
C THR A 300 -11.02 5.60 -9.60
N GLY A 301 -10.24 5.33 -10.66
CA GLY A 301 -10.36 4.12 -11.47
C GLY A 301 -9.86 2.89 -10.71
N LEU A 302 -10.48 1.73 -10.95
CA LEU A 302 -10.12 0.47 -10.27
C LEU A 302 -8.63 0.11 -10.43
N LEU A 303 -8.14 0.09 -11.67
CA LEU A 303 -6.74 -0.24 -11.97
C LEU A 303 -5.80 0.93 -11.65
N TYR A 304 -6.32 2.15 -11.64
CA TYR A 304 -5.52 3.37 -11.58
C TYR A 304 -5.43 3.99 -10.18
N GLU A 305 -5.98 3.33 -9.15
CA GLU A 305 -6.05 3.85 -7.79
C GLU A 305 -4.66 4.26 -7.26
N LYS A 306 -3.64 3.42 -7.49
CA LYS A 306 -2.26 3.72 -7.07
C LYS A 306 -1.65 4.95 -7.74
N PHE A 307 -2.06 5.30 -8.96
CA PHE A 307 -1.55 6.49 -9.65
C PHE A 307 -2.24 7.77 -9.16
N ASN A 308 -3.47 7.64 -8.63
CA ASN A 308 -4.24 8.78 -8.15
C ASN A 308 -3.91 9.16 -6.70
N ILE A 309 -3.49 8.22 -5.86
CA ILE A 309 -3.22 8.49 -4.44
C ILE A 309 -1.81 9.08 -4.28
N PRO A 310 -1.61 10.13 -3.47
CA PRO A 310 -0.28 10.61 -3.09
C PRO A 310 0.60 9.49 -2.52
N ASP A 311 1.76 9.22 -3.16
CA ASP A 311 2.70 8.18 -2.75
C ASP A 311 4.17 8.67 -2.77
N VAL A 312 5.06 7.87 -2.17
CA VAL A 312 6.49 8.14 -2.04
C VAL A 312 7.20 7.81 -3.35
N ALA A 313 7.43 8.85 -4.16
CA ALA A 313 8.29 8.87 -5.35
C ALA A 313 7.87 8.00 -6.56
N ILE A 314 8.19 8.51 -7.77
CA ILE A 314 8.00 7.77 -9.04
C ILE A 314 8.86 6.50 -9.08
N GLU A 315 9.97 6.47 -8.33
CA GLU A 315 10.82 5.29 -8.15
C GLU A 315 10.04 4.06 -7.68
N SER A 316 8.99 4.24 -6.86
CA SER A 316 8.13 3.14 -6.42
C SER A 316 7.39 2.45 -7.56
N PHE A 317 7.11 3.15 -8.68
CA PHE A 317 6.56 2.53 -9.89
C PHE A 317 7.58 1.62 -10.58
N VAL A 318 8.85 2.03 -10.60
CA VAL A 318 9.96 1.22 -11.14
C VAL A 318 10.19 0.01 -10.25
N GLU A 319 10.32 0.19 -8.93
CA GLU A 319 10.54 -0.88 -7.95
C GLU A 319 9.35 -1.87 -7.89
N GLY A 320 8.14 -1.35 -8.06
CA GLY A 320 6.89 -2.10 -8.03
C GLY A 320 6.52 -2.79 -9.35
N ALA A 321 7.29 -2.60 -10.43
CA ALA A 321 6.95 -3.13 -11.74
C ALA A 321 6.78 -4.66 -11.71
N PRO A 322 5.75 -5.22 -12.38
CA PRO A 322 5.61 -6.65 -12.50
C PRO A 322 6.74 -7.29 -13.33
N PRO A 323 7.00 -8.60 -13.15
CA PRO A 323 8.01 -9.31 -13.91
C PRO A 323 7.78 -9.19 -15.43
N GLY A 324 8.77 -8.62 -16.13
CA GLY A 324 8.76 -8.49 -17.59
C GLY A 324 8.02 -7.25 -18.12
N GLU A 325 7.36 -6.49 -17.25
CA GLU A 325 6.52 -5.34 -17.63
C GLU A 325 7.18 -4.00 -17.31
N LEU A 326 8.43 -3.98 -16.83
CA LEU A 326 9.15 -2.73 -16.55
C LEU A 326 9.21 -1.82 -17.79
N ALA A 327 9.44 -2.41 -18.96
CA ALA A 327 9.42 -1.69 -20.22
C ALA A 327 8.04 -1.07 -20.51
N ASP A 328 6.94 -1.74 -20.14
CA ASP A 328 5.58 -1.23 -20.35
C ASP A 328 5.22 -0.13 -19.34
N VAL A 329 5.70 -0.23 -18.09
CA VAL A 329 5.61 0.84 -17.08
C VAL A 329 6.35 2.12 -17.55
N VAL A 330 7.41 1.95 -18.36
CA VAL A 330 8.28 3.04 -18.83
C VAL A 330 7.95 3.54 -20.25
N ALA A 331 7.49 2.68 -21.16
CA ALA A 331 7.38 2.96 -22.60
C ALA A 331 6.03 3.57 -23.02
N ALA A 332 6.09 4.36 -24.09
CA ALA A 332 4.96 5.11 -24.65
C ALA A 332 4.26 4.41 -25.83
N GLN A 333 4.48 3.10 -26.05
CA GLN A 333 4.24 2.54 -27.37
C GLN A 333 2.84 1.94 -27.56
N HIS A 334 2.15 1.43 -26.53
CA HIS A 334 0.81 0.83 -26.69
C HIS A 334 -0.18 1.35 -25.61
N CYS A 335 -1.11 2.21 -26.04
CA CYS A 335 -2.41 2.59 -25.45
C CYS A 335 -2.61 2.86 -23.92
N ALA A 336 -1.58 2.94 -23.08
CA ALA A 336 -1.68 3.54 -21.73
C ALA A 336 -0.29 4.06 -21.28
N PRO A 337 -0.10 5.37 -21.02
CA PRO A 337 1.22 5.93 -20.72
C PRO A 337 1.44 6.12 -19.21
N ASP A 338 2.29 5.31 -18.57
CA ASP A 338 2.42 5.34 -17.09
C ASP A 338 3.52 6.31 -16.59
N ILE A 339 4.78 6.22 -17.03
CA ILE A 339 5.82 7.18 -16.59
C ILE A 339 5.94 8.37 -17.56
N LYS A 340 6.06 8.16 -18.88
CA LYS A 340 6.29 9.24 -19.86
C LYS A 340 5.18 10.29 -19.99
N ALA A 341 3.93 9.96 -19.64
CA ALA A 341 2.87 10.98 -19.56
C ALA A 341 3.00 11.88 -18.34
N LEU A 342 3.58 11.38 -17.24
CA LEU A 342 3.91 12.16 -16.05
C LEU A 342 5.08 13.13 -16.29
N THR A 343 5.89 12.89 -17.32
CA THR A 343 7.12 13.66 -17.62
C THR A 343 6.92 14.78 -18.64
N PHE A 344 5.68 15.17 -19.00
CA PHE A 344 5.42 16.16 -20.07
C PHE A 344 6.14 17.51 -19.85
N ASN A 345 6.40 17.87 -18.59
CA ASN A 345 7.10 19.11 -18.21
C ASN A 345 8.55 18.91 -17.75
N GLU A 346 9.03 17.66 -17.61
CA GLU A 346 10.37 17.33 -17.08
C GLU A 346 11.00 16.17 -17.86
N PRO A 347 11.59 16.43 -19.04
CA PRO A 347 12.14 15.37 -19.91
C PRO A 347 13.33 14.60 -19.30
N ASP A 348 14.01 15.15 -18.29
CA ASP A 348 15.19 14.55 -17.68
C ASP A 348 14.88 13.59 -16.51
N ILE A 349 13.61 13.48 -16.08
CA ILE A 349 13.25 12.71 -14.88
C ILE A 349 13.56 11.20 -15.01
N VAL A 350 13.56 10.65 -16.24
CA VAL A 350 13.96 9.25 -16.48
C VAL A 350 15.43 9.02 -16.15
N SER A 351 16.31 10.01 -16.39
CA SER A 351 17.73 9.92 -16.01
C SER A 351 17.93 9.98 -14.50
N GLN A 352 17.03 10.65 -13.78
CA GLN A 352 17.05 10.70 -12.31
C GLN A 352 16.58 9.39 -11.66
N LEU A 353 15.88 8.53 -12.40
CA LEU A 353 15.42 7.21 -11.94
C LEU A 353 16.46 6.10 -12.12
N GLU A 354 17.65 6.39 -12.66
CA GLU A 354 18.71 5.40 -12.88
C GLU A 354 19.02 4.56 -11.61
N PRO A 355 19.12 5.13 -10.40
CA PRO A 355 19.31 4.34 -9.18
C PRO A 355 18.15 3.36 -8.88
N ALA A 356 16.91 3.76 -9.19
CA ALA A 356 15.75 2.90 -9.01
C ALA A 356 15.73 1.76 -10.05
N PHE A 357 16.16 2.04 -11.28
CA PHE A 357 16.36 1.01 -12.30
C PHE A 357 17.47 0.03 -11.91
N GLU A 358 18.61 0.52 -11.40
CA GLU A 358 19.70 -0.32 -10.91
C GLU A 358 19.22 -1.26 -9.81
N LYS A 359 18.61 -0.68 -8.77
CA LYS A 359 18.04 -1.44 -7.64
C LYS A 359 17.01 -2.47 -8.11
N TYR A 360 16.06 -2.08 -8.97
CA TYR A 360 15.07 -3.03 -9.51
C TYR A 360 15.77 -4.16 -10.27
N ASN A 361 16.67 -3.84 -11.19
CA ASN A 361 17.32 -4.86 -12.03
C ASN A 361 18.13 -5.86 -11.20
N GLU A 362 18.86 -5.39 -10.18
CA GLU A 362 19.65 -6.24 -9.29
C GLU A 362 18.78 -7.07 -8.34
N GLU A 363 17.77 -6.49 -7.69
CA GLU A 363 16.88 -7.23 -6.77
C GLU A 363 15.97 -8.23 -7.51
N GLN A 364 15.66 -7.94 -8.77
CA GLN A 364 14.89 -8.79 -9.64
C GLN A 364 15.73 -9.83 -10.40
N PHE A 365 17.05 -9.78 -10.25
CA PHE A 365 18.00 -10.63 -10.95
C PHE A 365 17.69 -10.70 -12.45
N VAL A 366 17.60 -9.52 -13.09
CA VAL A 366 17.24 -9.42 -14.50
C VAL A 366 18.23 -10.21 -15.35
N THR A 367 17.68 -10.98 -16.29
CA THR A 367 18.47 -11.83 -17.18
C THR A 367 18.58 -11.17 -18.55
N VAL A 368 19.80 -11.12 -19.09
CA VAL A 368 20.10 -10.45 -20.37
C VAL A 368 20.98 -11.33 -21.24
N LYS A 369 20.84 -11.22 -22.56
CA LYS A 369 21.74 -11.89 -23.51
C LYS A 369 22.92 -10.98 -23.85
N LEU A 370 24.14 -11.53 -23.81
CA LEU A 370 25.31 -10.82 -24.28
C LEU A 370 25.32 -10.70 -25.81
N PRO A 371 25.85 -9.61 -26.38
CA PRO A 371 26.02 -9.48 -27.83
C PRO A 371 26.80 -10.67 -28.41
N GLY A 372 26.18 -11.41 -29.33
CA GLY A 372 26.79 -12.58 -29.98
C GLY A 372 26.73 -13.89 -29.17
N SER A 373 26.11 -13.91 -27.98
CA SER A 373 25.90 -15.13 -27.19
C SER A 373 24.44 -15.59 -27.22
N SER A 374 24.22 -16.90 -27.17
CA SER A 374 22.90 -17.51 -26.97
C SER A 374 22.53 -17.67 -25.49
N GLN A 375 23.50 -17.59 -24.58
CA GLN A 375 23.29 -17.75 -23.14
C GLN A 375 22.81 -16.45 -22.51
N GLN A 376 21.97 -16.58 -21.48
CA GLN A 376 21.57 -15.45 -20.64
C GLN A 376 22.51 -15.36 -19.45
N VAL A 377 22.77 -14.14 -18.98
CA VAL A 377 23.56 -13.82 -17.79
C VAL A 377 22.71 -13.04 -16.80
N ILE A 378 23.09 -13.05 -15.52
CA ILE A 378 22.34 -12.41 -14.43
C ILE A 378 22.99 -11.08 -14.06
N VAL A 379 22.17 -10.03 -13.95
CA VAL A 379 22.53 -8.75 -13.34
C VAL A 379 22.19 -8.81 -11.85
N SER A 380 23.19 -8.67 -10.98
CA SER A 380 23.06 -8.76 -9.52
C SER A 380 24.17 -7.98 -8.85
N SER A 381 23.91 -7.43 -7.66
CA SER A 381 24.95 -6.86 -6.80
C SER A 381 26.08 -7.85 -6.50
N HIS A 382 25.80 -9.17 -6.48
CA HIS A 382 26.80 -10.22 -6.29
C HIS A 382 27.72 -10.44 -7.49
N SER A 383 27.33 -10.00 -8.69
CA SER A 383 28.12 -10.10 -9.91
C SER A 383 28.68 -8.75 -10.37
N SER A 384 28.54 -7.69 -9.57
CA SER A 384 28.99 -6.34 -9.91
C SER A 384 30.51 -6.18 -9.73
N LEU A 385 31.16 -5.58 -10.73
CA LEU A 385 32.55 -5.12 -10.68
C LEU A 385 32.64 -3.62 -10.36
N GLY A 386 31.50 -2.95 -10.13
CA GLY A 386 31.39 -1.50 -10.03
C GLY A 386 31.38 -0.81 -11.41
N GLY A 387 30.93 0.44 -11.43
CA GLY A 387 30.87 1.27 -12.65
C GLY A 387 29.93 0.72 -13.73
N GLY A 388 28.81 0.08 -13.34
CA GLY A 388 27.82 -0.49 -14.26
C GLY A 388 28.31 -1.74 -15.02
N ARG A 389 29.38 -2.38 -14.54
CA ARG A 389 29.90 -3.62 -15.12
C ARG A 389 29.58 -4.83 -14.25
N TYR A 390 29.23 -5.91 -14.91
CA TYR A 390 28.92 -7.20 -14.30
C TYR A 390 29.76 -8.29 -14.95
N TYR A 391 29.91 -9.42 -14.27
CA TYR A 391 30.58 -10.59 -14.84
C TYR A 391 29.76 -11.86 -14.68
N ASP A 392 30.02 -12.82 -15.56
CA ASP A 392 29.43 -14.14 -15.52
C ASP A 392 30.53 -15.21 -15.56
N VAL A 393 30.44 -16.15 -14.63
CA VAL A 393 31.47 -17.18 -14.43
C VAL A 393 31.36 -18.28 -15.49
N GLU A 394 30.15 -18.61 -15.97
CA GLU A 394 29.95 -19.67 -16.96
C GLU A 394 30.55 -19.28 -18.31
N SER A 395 30.23 -18.07 -18.79
CA SER A 395 30.73 -17.51 -20.05
C SER A 395 32.13 -16.93 -19.95
N SER A 396 32.73 -16.87 -18.74
CA SER A 396 34.05 -16.28 -18.49
C SER A 396 34.18 -14.87 -19.10
N SER A 397 33.14 -14.06 -18.93
CA SER A 397 32.99 -12.76 -19.58
C SER A 397 32.50 -11.70 -18.59
N SER A 398 32.98 -10.47 -18.74
CA SER A 398 32.38 -9.27 -18.14
C SER A 398 31.68 -8.43 -19.19
N PHE A 399 30.72 -7.61 -18.80
CA PHE A 399 29.93 -6.79 -19.69
C PHE A 399 29.46 -5.51 -18.99
N ALA A 400 29.27 -4.44 -19.75
CA ALA A 400 28.57 -3.26 -19.27
C ALA A 400 27.05 -3.46 -19.39
N PHE A 401 26.28 -2.96 -18.43
CA PHE A 401 24.82 -3.06 -18.45
C PHE A 401 24.18 -1.68 -18.26
N ASP A 402 23.30 -1.31 -19.18
CA ASP A 402 22.48 -0.11 -19.06
C ASP A 402 21.17 -0.46 -18.36
N HIS A 403 21.01 0.01 -17.12
CA HIS A 403 19.85 -0.29 -16.29
C HIS A 403 18.54 0.30 -16.80
N THR A 404 18.60 1.40 -17.55
CA THR A 404 17.41 2.07 -18.10
C THR A 404 16.89 1.31 -19.33
N THR A 405 17.79 0.90 -20.22
CA THR A 405 17.41 0.19 -21.46
C THR A 405 17.40 -1.34 -21.32
N GLN A 406 17.88 -1.87 -20.20
CA GLN A 406 18.08 -3.30 -19.91
C GLN A 406 18.93 -4.02 -20.97
N LYS A 407 19.96 -3.34 -21.49
CA LYS A 407 20.84 -3.88 -22.55
C LYS A 407 22.25 -4.11 -22.03
N ALA A 408 22.79 -5.28 -22.34
CA ALA A 408 24.21 -5.59 -22.16
C ALA A 408 25.03 -5.13 -23.38
N SER A 409 26.23 -4.63 -23.12
CA SER A 409 27.19 -4.18 -24.13
C SER A 409 28.64 -4.43 -23.69
N ASP A 410 29.59 -4.22 -24.61
CA ASP A 410 31.03 -4.33 -24.33
C ASP A 410 31.47 -5.62 -23.60
N PRO A 411 31.17 -6.81 -24.16
CA PRO A 411 31.63 -8.07 -23.58
C PRO A 411 33.16 -8.17 -23.65
N GLN A 412 33.81 -8.46 -22.53
CA GLN A 412 35.25 -8.63 -22.38
C GLN A 412 35.55 -9.96 -21.68
N SER A 413 36.72 -10.56 -21.95
CA SER A 413 37.12 -11.78 -21.23
C SER A 413 37.34 -11.47 -19.75
N TYR A 414 36.76 -12.29 -18.88
CA TYR A 414 36.92 -12.19 -17.43
C TYR A 414 37.02 -13.59 -16.83
N VAL A 415 38.18 -13.93 -16.28
CA VAL A 415 38.43 -15.24 -15.68
C VAL A 415 38.39 -15.08 -14.17
N LEU A 416 37.58 -15.89 -13.50
CA LEU A 416 37.51 -15.88 -12.05
C LEU A 416 38.81 -16.45 -11.44
N GLU A 417 39.46 -15.63 -10.62
CA GLU A 417 40.62 -15.97 -9.80
C GLU A 417 40.27 -15.77 -8.32
N GLY A 418 40.75 -16.63 -7.43
CA GLY A 418 40.43 -16.59 -6.01
C GLY A 418 40.58 -17.93 -5.30
N SER A 419 40.55 -17.89 -3.98
CA SER A 419 40.55 -19.06 -3.08
C SER A 419 39.30 -19.93 -3.24
N GLN A 420 38.14 -19.35 -3.59
CA GLN A 420 36.91 -20.13 -3.82
C GLN A 420 36.65 -20.46 -5.29
N ALA A 421 37.56 -20.14 -6.22
CA ALA A 421 37.32 -20.32 -7.66
C ALA A 421 36.96 -21.76 -8.04
N ASP A 422 37.59 -22.76 -7.42
CA ASP A 422 37.28 -24.18 -7.64
C ASP A 422 35.92 -24.59 -7.06
N LEU A 423 35.59 -24.08 -5.87
CA LEU A 423 34.29 -24.32 -5.25
C LEU A 423 33.16 -23.70 -6.10
N VAL A 424 33.34 -22.47 -6.56
CA VAL A 424 32.42 -21.77 -7.47
C VAL A 424 32.20 -22.58 -8.74
N LYS A 425 33.27 -22.99 -9.43
CA LYS A 425 33.18 -23.80 -10.67
C LYS A 425 32.49 -25.15 -10.43
N SER A 426 32.81 -25.83 -9.33
CA SER A 426 32.19 -27.12 -8.98
C SER A 426 30.70 -26.97 -8.65
N THR A 427 30.33 -25.91 -7.93
CA THR A 427 28.94 -25.59 -7.57
C THR A 427 28.15 -25.21 -8.80
N LEU A 428 28.69 -24.35 -9.67
CA LEU A 428 28.07 -23.94 -10.92
C LEU A 428 27.76 -25.14 -11.83
N LYS A 429 28.68 -26.11 -11.94
CA LYS A 429 28.46 -27.34 -12.70
C LYS A 429 27.36 -28.24 -12.12
N SER A 430 27.26 -28.32 -10.79
CA SER A 430 26.16 -29.05 -10.15
C SER A 430 24.83 -28.30 -10.31
N LEU A 431 24.87 -26.98 -10.21
CA LEU A 431 23.72 -26.08 -10.33
C LEU A 431 23.13 -26.11 -11.73
N SER A 432 23.96 -26.15 -12.78
CA SER A 432 23.50 -26.25 -14.16
C SER A 432 22.69 -27.53 -14.40
N THR A 433 23.12 -28.64 -13.82
CA THR A 433 22.40 -29.93 -13.89
C THR A 433 21.06 -29.81 -13.17
N TYR A 434 21.07 -29.32 -11.93
CA TYR A 434 19.86 -29.14 -11.13
C TYR A 434 18.85 -28.20 -11.79
N ALA A 435 19.30 -27.02 -12.22
CA ALA A 435 18.46 -26.02 -12.87
C ALA A 435 17.86 -26.56 -14.18
N GLY A 436 18.64 -27.30 -14.98
CA GLY A 436 18.13 -27.94 -16.20
C GLY A 436 17.05 -28.99 -15.96
N GLU A 437 17.13 -29.73 -14.84
CA GLU A 437 16.13 -30.74 -14.44
C GLU A 437 14.88 -30.11 -13.81
N HIS A 438 15.05 -28.96 -13.13
CA HIS A 438 14.05 -28.40 -12.24
C HIS A 438 13.53 -27.02 -12.63
N TYR A 439 13.97 -26.37 -13.70
CA TYR A 439 13.48 -25.06 -14.15
C TYR A 439 13.68 -24.89 -15.68
N PRO A 440 12.61 -24.90 -16.50
CA PRO A 440 12.72 -24.71 -17.95
C PRO A 440 13.16 -23.28 -18.23
N ASN A 441 14.30 -23.12 -18.88
CA ASN A 441 14.89 -21.82 -19.21
C ASN A 441 15.32 -20.98 -17.98
N ALA A 442 15.79 -21.63 -16.91
CA ALA A 442 16.47 -20.90 -15.84
C ALA A 442 17.80 -20.32 -16.30
N THR A 443 18.14 -19.17 -15.72
CA THR A 443 19.49 -18.60 -15.68
C THR A 443 20.00 -18.75 -14.26
N TYR A 444 21.25 -19.13 -14.09
CA TYR A 444 21.85 -19.36 -12.78
C TYR A 444 23.25 -18.77 -12.73
N GLY A 445 23.75 -18.51 -11.54
CA GLY A 445 25.07 -17.94 -11.34
C GLY A 445 25.63 -18.27 -9.97
N VAL A 446 26.95 -18.36 -9.87
CA VAL A 446 27.66 -18.56 -8.59
C VAL A 446 28.79 -17.55 -8.51
N TYR A 447 28.82 -16.77 -7.45
CA TYR A 447 29.74 -15.63 -7.30
C TYR A 447 30.41 -15.67 -5.93
N PRO A 448 31.73 -15.48 -5.83
CA PRO A 448 32.35 -15.21 -4.53
C PRO A 448 31.92 -13.84 -4.01
N ILE A 449 31.72 -13.74 -2.70
CA ILE A 449 31.30 -12.52 -2.00
C ILE A 449 32.11 -12.36 -0.70
N GLU A 450 31.99 -11.19 -0.06
CA GLU A 450 32.69 -10.88 1.21
C GLU A 450 34.20 -11.19 1.12
N ASP A 451 34.89 -10.55 0.17
CA ASP A 451 36.32 -10.75 -0.08
C ASP A 451 36.71 -12.23 -0.30
N ASP A 452 35.89 -12.96 -1.05
CA ASP A 452 36.09 -14.38 -1.41
C ASP A 452 36.06 -15.34 -0.20
N SER A 453 35.40 -14.93 0.89
CA SER A 453 35.18 -15.79 2.06
C SER A 453 33.91 -16.65 1.97
N LYS A 454 32.91 -16.22 1.18
CA LYS A 454 31.63 -16.92 0.98
C LYS A 454 31.27 -16.97 -0.50
N ILE A 455 30.27 -17.78 -0.85
CA ILE A 455 29.73 -17.82 -2.21
C ILE A 455 28.22 -17.53 -2.21
N ALA A 456 27.77 -16.71 -3.16
CA ALA A 456 26.38 -16.49 -3.50
C ALA A 456 25.98 -17.42 -4.66
N ILE A 457 24.87 -18.13 -4.51
CA ILE A 457 24.26 -19.00 -5.50
C ILE A 457 22.90 -18.41 -5.88
N ILE A 458 22.70 -18.13 -7.17
CA ILE A 458 21.48 -17.50 -7.69
C ILE A 458 20.83 -18.41 -8.74
N ILE A 459 19.51 -18.58 -8.64
CA ILE A 459 18.68 -19.23 -9.67
C ILE A 459 17.53 -18.28 -10.01
N VAL A 460 17.35 -18.01 -11.29
CA VAL A 460 16.24 -17.20 -11.81
C VAL A 460 15.54 -17.98 -12.90
N ALA A 461 14.24 -18.20 -12.75
CA ALA A 461 13.42 -18.79 -13.80
C ALA A 461 12.27 -17.84 -14.13
N ASN A 462 12.13 -17.53 -15.42
CA ASN A 462 11.12 -16.62 -15.92
C ASN A 462 10.18 -17.37 -16.88
N LYS A 463 8.87 -17.17 -16.74
CA LYS A 463 7.87 -17.64 -17.69
C LYS A 463 6.90 -16.51 -17.97
N TYR A 464 7.02 -15.95 -19.16
CA TYR A 464 6.14 -14.90 -19.64
C TYR A 464 5.11 -15.49 -20.58
N SER A 465 3.84 -15.20 -20.34
CA SER A 465 2.77 -15.64 -21.22
C SER A 465 1.77 -14.52 -21.47
N PRO A 466 2.17 -13.44 -22.17
CA PRO A 466 1.32 -12.27 -22.30
C PRO A 466 -0.03 -12.54 -22.98
N ASN A 467 -0.03 -13.45 -23.96
CA ASN A 467 -1.24 -13.90 -24.66
C ASN A 467 -2.26 -14.61 -23.74
N ASN A 468 -1.84 -15.05 -22.56
CA ASN A 468 -2.70 -15.65 -21.54
C ASN A 468 -2.79 -14.77 -20.28
N TYR A 469 -2.41 -13.49 -20.37
CA TYR A 469 -2.54 -12.49 -19.31
C TYR A 469 -1.88 -12.87 -17.98
N TRP A 470 -0.74 -13.57 -18.03
CA TRP A 470 0.01 -13.89 -16.83
C TRP A 470 1.52 -13.96 -17.06
N ASN A 471 2.27 -13.57 -16.04
CA ASN A 471 3.73 -13.60 -15.98
C ASN A 471 4.18 -14.18 -14.63
N GLY A 472 5.25 -14.97 -14.64
CA GLY A 472 5.79 -15.61 -13.45
C GLY A 472 7.30 -15.55 -13.38
N ARG A 473 7.82 -15.28 -12.18
CA ARG A 473 9.25 -15.25 -11.88
C ARG A 473 9.54 -15.98 -10.58
N TRP A 474 10.49 -16.90 -10.63
CA TRP A 474 11.09 -17.56 -9.49
C TRP A 474 12.51 -17.04 -9.31
N ARG A 475 12.86 -16.65 -8.08
CA ARG A 475 14.19 -16.16 -7.72
C ARG A 475 14.64 -16.83 -6.44
N SER A 476 15.79 -17.48 -6.49
CA SER A 476 16.44 -18.01 -5.32
C SER A 476 17.81 -17.38 -5.17
N VAL A 477 18.13 -16.99 -3.95
CA VAL A 477 19.47 -16.55 -3.56
C VAL A 477 19.88 -17.29 -2.30
N TYR A 478 21.06 -17.90 -2.33
CA TYR A 478 21.65 -18.60 -1.20
C TYR A 478 23.08 -18.13 -1.00
N ILE A 479 23.47 -17.93 0.25
CA ILE A 479 24.81 -17.62 0.70
C ILE A 479 25.31 -18.85 1.43
N PHE A 480 26.38 -19.45 0.91
CA PHE A 480 27.09 -20.53 1.57
C PHE A 480 28.37 -19.99 2.21
N ASP A 481 28.53 -20.30 3.50
CA ASP A 481 29.73 -20.02 4.27
C ASP A 481 30.53 -21.33 4.45
N PRO A 482 31.69 -21.48 3.76
CA PRO A 482 32.54 -22.65 3.89
C PRO A 482 33.08 -22.88 5.30
N SER A 483 33.23 -21.83 6.12
CA SER A 483 33.82 -21.93 7.47
C SER A 483 32.87 -22.56 8.49
N SER A 484 31.57 -22.28 8.37
CA SER A 484 30.52 -22.78 9.26
C SER A 484 29.69 -23.91 8.63
N SER A 485 29.85 -24.14 7.32
CA SER A 485 28.96 -24.99 6.50
C SER A 485 27.50 -24.55 6.54
N SER A 486 27.22 -23.28 6.84
CA SER A 486 25.86 -22.73 6.84
C SER A 486 25.43 -22.33 5.43
N LEU A 487 24.16 -22.59 5.11
CA LEU A 487 23.49 -22.14 3.90
C LEU A 487 22.27 -21.31 4.30
N GLU A 488 22.35 -20.01 4.05
CA GLU A 488 21.27 -19.06 4.36
C GLU A 488 20.80 -18.40 3.08
N GLY A 489 19.50 -18.17 2.94
CA GLY A 489 18.98 -17.64 1.69
C GLY A 489 17.50 -17.33 1.71
N SER A 490 16.98 -17.01 0.53
CA SER A 490 15.57 -16.78 0.34
C SER A 490 15.11 -17.23 -1.04
N VAL A 491 13.86 -17.71 -1.08
CA VAL A 491 13.16 -18.02 -2.31
C VAL A 491 11.99 -17.05 -2.46
N LYS A 492 12.01 -16.27 -3.53
CA LYS A 492 10.97 -15.30 -3.87
C LYS A 492 10.21 -15.78 -5.09
N VAL A 493 8.88 -15.79 -4.99
CA VAL A 493 7.99 -16.12 -6.11
C VAL A 493 7.11 -14.93 -6.38
N ASP A 494 7.09 -14.50 -7.63
CA ASP A 494 6.29 -13.38 -8.12
C ASP A 494 5.47 -13.85 -9.31
N VAL A 495 4.15 -13.94 -9.14
CA VAL A 495 3.22 -14.34 -10.19
C VAL A 495 2.16 -13.27 -10.32
N HIS A 496 1.94 -12.80 -11.53
CA HIS A 496 1.04 -11.70 -11.83
C HIS A 496 0.04 -12.13 -12.91
N TYR A 497 -1.25 -11.95 -12.62
CA TYR A 497 -2.38 -12.14 -13.53
C TYR A 497 -3.07 -10.79 -13.73
N TYR A 498 -3.36 -10.42 -14.99
CA TYR A 498 -3.82 -9.06 -15.32
C TYR A 498 -5.06 -8.99 -16.23
N GLU A 499 -5.81 -10.09 -16.37
CA GLU A 499 -7.08 -10.10 -17.11
C GLU A 499 -8.26 -9.64 -16.23
N ASP A 500 -8.91 -8.52 -16.58
CA ASP A 500 -10.08 -7.93 -15.89
C ASP A 500 -9.91 -7.69 -14.37
N GLY A 501 -8.67 -7.58 -13.92
CA GLY A 501 -8.26 -7.33 -12.54
C GLY A 501 -6.77 -7.59 -12.37
N ASN A 502 -6.12 -6.92 -11.41
CA ASN A 502 -4.69 -7.06 -11.16
C ASN A 502 -4.47 -7.92 -9.91
N VAL A 503 -4.17 -9.22 -10.09
CA VAL A 503 -3.89 -10.14 -8.99
C VAL A 503 -2.42 -10.55 -9.04
N ARG A 504 -1.67 -10.19 -8.00
CA ARG A 504 -0.26 -10.52 -7.86
C ARG A 504 -0.01 -11.33 -6.60
N LEU A 505 0.61 -12.48 -6.75
CA LEU A 505 1.18 -13.27 -5.67
C LEU A 505 2.66 -12.89 -5.55
N LEU A 506 3.03 -12.24 -4.45
CA LEU A 506 4.41 -11.95 -4.11
C LEU A 506 4.77 -12.64 -2.80
N THR A 507 5.75 -13.53 -2.81
CA THR A 507 6.21 -14.25 -1.63
C THR A 507 7.71 -14.07 -1.40
N ASN A 508 8.12 -14.19 -0.15
CA ASN A 508 9.52 -14.27 0.25
C ASN A 508 9.66 -15.32 1.35
N LYS A 509 10.28 -16.46 1.04
CA LYS A 509 10.49 -17.56 1.99
C LYS A 509 11.95 -17.59 2.41
N PRO A 510 12.28 -17.25 3.67
CA PRO A 510 13.64 -17.45 4.17
C PRO A 510 13.95 -18.95 4.29
N VAL A 511 15.20 -19.32 3.99
CA VAL A 511 15.71 -20.68 4.05
C VAL A 511 17.03 -20.68 4.79
N ASN A 512 17.11 -21.43 5.89
CA ASN A 512 18.34 -21.62 6.65
C ASN A 512 18.57 -23.13 6.83
N SER A 513 19.73 -23.63 6.44
CA SER A 513 20.13 -25.03 6.60
C SER A 513 21.65 -25.17 6.75
N SER A 514 22.10 -26.38 7.06
CA SER A 514 23.53 -26.72 7.16
C SER A 514 23.89 -27.74 6.09
N VAL A 515 24.97 -27.52 5.35
CA VAL A 515 25.40 -28.42 4.28
C VAL A 515 26.28 -29.52 4.85
N SER A 516 25.86 -30.78 4.67
CA SER A 516 26.59 -31.96 5.17
C SER A 516 27.90 -32.25 4.44
N SER A 517 28.05 -31.77 3.20
CA SER A 517 29.26 -31.85 2.38
C SER A 517 29.50 -30.51 1.70
N GLY A 518 30.58 -29.80 2.06
CA GLY A 518 30.98 -28.53 1.44
C GLY A 518 31.43 -28.63 -0.03
N THR A 519 31.07 -29.70 -0.74
CA THR A 519 31.30 -29.84 -2.19
C THR A 519 30.17 -29.15 -2.95
N GLY A 520 30.42 -28.69 -4.17
CA GLY A 520 29.38 -28.06 -5.01
C GLY A 520 28.11 -28.91 -5.17
N ALA A 521 28.25 -30.24 -5.28
CA ALA A 521 27.12 -31.16 -5.35
C ALA A 521 26.34 -31.24 -4.02
N GLY A 522 27.04 -31.17 -2.87
CA GLY A 522 26.41 -31.17 -1.55
C GLY A 522 25.59 -29.90 -1.31
N ILE A 523 26.12 -28.75 -1.71
CA ILE A 523 25.45 -27.44 -1.62
C ILE A 523 24.16 -27.44 -2.45
N VAL A 524 24.27 -27.83 -3.74
CA VAL A 524 23.11 -27.85 -4.67
C VAL A 524 22.05 -28.87 -4.23
N LYS A 525 22.46 -30.00 -3.65
CA LYS A 525 21.51 -30.97 -3.09
C LYS A 525 20.66 -30.36 -1.97
N GLU A 526 21.28 -29.60 -1.07
CA GLU A 526 20.57 -28.96 0.04
C GLU A 526 19.62 -27.85 -0.45
N ILE A 527 20.07 -27.05 -1.42
CA ILE A 527 19.21 -26.09 -2.14
C ILE A 527 17.97 -26.81 -2.71
N GLY A 528 18.18 -27.94 -3.41
CA GLY A 528 17.09 -28.70 -3.99
C GLY A 528 16.08 -29.24 -2.99
N VAL A 529 16.49 -29.61 -1.78
CA VAL A 529 15.58 -30.01 -0.69
C VAL A 529 14.73 -28.82 -0.25
N GLY A 530 15.34 -27.65 -0.03
CA GLY A 530 14.65 -26.43 0.39
C GLY A 530 13.63 -25.95 -0.64
N GLU A 531 14.04 -25.86 -1.91
CA GLU A 531 13.16 -25.39 -3.00
C GLU A 531 12.01 -26.35 -3.24
N LYS A 532 12.27 -27.67 -3.28
CA LYS A 532 11.21 -28.68 -3.46
C LYS A 532 10.16 -28.59 -2.35
N LYS A 533 10.58 -28.48 -1.09
CA LYS A 533 9.68 -28.29 0.04
C LYS A 533 8.82 -27.04 -0.14
N TYR A 534 9.42 -25.94 -0.58
CA TYR A 534 8.67 -24.70 -0.78
C TYR A 534 7.69 -24.78 -1.96
N GLN A 535 8.06 -25.43 -3.06
CA GLN A 535 7.12 -25.72 -4.16
C GLN A 535 5.93 -26.56 -3.67
N GLU A 536 6.16 -27.56 -2.83
CA GLU A 536 5.09 -28.37 -2.21
C GLU A 536 4.19 -27.53 -1.28
N GLU A 537 4.76 -26.64 -0.48
CA GLU A 537 4.02 -25.68 0.37
C GLU A 537 3.14 -24.74 -0.47
N LEU A 538 3.69 -24.15 -1.54
CA LEU A 538 2.93 -23.29 -2.45
C LEU A 538 1.76 -24.05 -3.10
N ASN A 539 2.01 -25.25 -3.62
CA ASN A 539 0.97 -26.08 -4.25
C ASN A 539 -0.14 -26.48 -3.26
N ARG A 540 0.22 -26.78 -2.01
CA ARG A 540 -0.76 -27.05 -0.95
C ARG A 540 -1.56 -25.79 -0.61
N GLY A 541 -0.88 -24.65 -0.50
CA GLY A 541 -1.48 -23.33 -0.29
C GLY A 541 -2.57 -23.06 -1.31
N PHE A 542 -2.23 -23.18 -2.60
CA PHE A 542 -3.18 -23.03 -3.71
C PHE A 542 -4.37 -23.98 -3.63
N THR A 543 -4.14 -25.26 -3.33
CA THR A 543 -5.22 -26.26 -3.18
C THR A 543 -6.14 -25.96 -1.99
N SER A 544 -5.65 -25.30 -0.94
CA SER A 544 -6.41 -24.99 0.28
C SER A 544 -7.14 -23.64 0.26
N LEU A 545 -7.01 -22.84 -0.81
CA LEU A 545 -7.68 -21.55 -0.93
C LEU A 545 -9.21 -21.74 -0.99
N SER A 546 -9.94 -20.88 -0.27
CA SER A 546 -11.41 -20.91 -0.25
C SER A 546 -12.01 -20.73 -1.66
N GLU A 547 -13.13 -21.40 -1.94
CA GLU A 547 -13.77 -21.42 -3.26
C GLU A 547 -14.16 -20.01 -3.77
N GLY A 548 -14.38 -19.04 -2.88
CA GLY A 548 -14.65 -17.64 -3.22
C GLY A 548 -13.41 -16.89 -3.72
N ALA A 549 -12.27 -17.05 -3.05
CA ALA A 549 -10.97 -16.52 -3.52
C ALA A 549 -10.55 -17.19 -4.84
N PHE A 550 -10.85 -18.48 -4.98
CA PHE A 550 -10.61 -19.25 -6.20
C PHE A 550 -11.51 -18.80 -7.36
N LYS A 551 -12.80 -18.47 -7.13
CA LYS A 551 -13.73 -17.97 -8.15
C LYS A 551 -13.35 -16.58 -8.69
N GLY A 552 -12.66 -15.74 -7.92
CA GLY A 552 -12.08 -14.48 -8.40
C GLY A 552 -10.98 -14.66 -9.45
N LEU A 553 -10.28 -15.81 -9.42
CA LEU A 553 -9.24 -16.18 -10.39
C LEU A 553 -9.79 -16.98 -11.60
N ARG A 554 -11.06 -17.40 -11.58
CA ARG A 554 -11.71 -18.21 -12.63
C ARG A 554 -12.49 -17.33 -13.60
N ARG A 555 -11.98 -17.03 -14.80
CA ARG A 555 -12.80 -16.54 -15.94
C ARG A 555 -12.41 -17.18 -17.28
N GLN A 556 -13.33 -17.11 -18.24
CA GLN A 556 -13.19 -17.66 -19.59
C GLN A 556 -12.17 -16.83 -20.38
N LEU A 557 -11.22 -17.50 -21.04
CA LEU A 557 -10.29 -16.84 -21.96
C LEU A 557 -11.08 -16.23 -23.14
N PRO A 558 -10.98 -14.92 -23.42
CA PRO A 558 -11.79 -14.22 -24.42
C PRO A 558 -11.57 -14.75 -25.84
N VAL A 559 -10.35 -15.21 -26.14
CA VAL A 559 -9.94 -15.60 -27.50
C VAL A 559 -10.32 -17.04 -27.81
N THR A 560 -10.12 -17.97 -26.88
CA THR A 560 -10.45 -19.39 -27.10
C THR A 560 -11.90 -19.71 -26.74
N ARG A 561 -12.57 -18.83 -25.97
CA ARG A 561 -13.89 -19.04 -25.35
C ARG A 561 -14.00 -20.33 -24.53
N GLN A 562 -12.87 -21.00 -24.28
CA GLN A 562 -12.78 -22.17 -23.43
C GLN A 562 -12.58 -21.69 -21.99
N LYS A 563 -13.33 -22.28 -21.06
CA LYS A 563 -12.96 -22.20 -19.64
C LYS A 563 -11.62 -22.91 -19.50
N ILE A 564 -10.66 -22.31 -18.80
CA ILE A 564 -9.51 -23.10 -18.34
C ILE A 564 -10.10 -24.28 -17.54
N GLU A 565 -9.92 -25.50 -18.03
CA GLU A 565 -10.49 -26.72 -17.43
C GLU A 565 -9.69 -27.10 -16.20
N TRP A 566 -9.84 -26.34 -15.10
CA TRP A 566 -9.04 -26.53 -13.90
C TRP A 566 -9.20 -27.90 -13.22
N ASP A 567 -10.24 -28.66 -13.56
CA ASP A 567 -10.43 -30.05 -13.09
C ASP A 567 -9.49 -31.04 -13.81
N LYS A 568 -9.03 -30.73 -15.03
CA LYS A 568 -7.87 -31.40 -15.67
C LYS A 568 -6.53 -30.84 -15.18
N ILE A 569 -6.55 -29.75 -14.40
CA ILE A 569 -5.40 -29.03 -13.83
C ILE A 569 -5.11 -29.45 -12.37
N THR A 570 -5.56 -30.63 -11.97
CA THR A 570 -4.82 -31.39 -10.94
C THR A 570 -3.36 -31.69 -11.37
N SER A 571 -3.02 -31.42 -12.63
CA SER A 571 -1.70 -31.57 -13.24
C SER A 571 -0.83 -30.30 -13.35
N TYR A 572 -1.37 -29.06 -13.38
CA TYR A 572 -0.50 -27.87 -13.32
C TYR A 572 -0.23 -27.49 -11.88
N ARG A 573 1.05 -27.48 -11.53
CA ARG A 573 1.57 -27.02 -10.25
C ARG A 573 2.39 -25.79 -10.55
N VAL A 574 2.11 -24.62 -9.97
CA VAL A 574 2.87 -23.38 -10.22
C VAL A 574 4.38 -23.61 -10.03
N GLY A 575 4.75 -24.49 -9.09
CA GLY A 575 6.11 -24.97 -8.90
C GLY A 575 6.66 -25.90 -10.01
N GLN A 576 5.84 -26.72 -10.68
CA GLN A 576 6.26 -27.53 -11.85
C GLN A 576 6.23 -26.76 -13.18
N ASP A 577 5.39 -25.74 -13.28
CA ASP A 577 5.18 -24.99 -14.51
C ASP A 577 6.30 -23.99 -14.78
N ILE A 578 6.88 -23.48 -13.70
CA ILE A 578 8.16 -22.78 -13.67
C ILE A 578 9.31 -23.77 -13.42
N GLY A 579 9.03 -24.93 -12.80
CA GLY A 579 10.03 -25.88 -12.34
C GLY A 579 10.16 -27.23 -13.09
N GLY A 580 9.70 -27.32 -14.33
CA GLY A 580 10.13 -28.35 -15.28
C GLY A 580 9.71 -29.79 -14.92
N GLY A 581 8.50 -29.98 -14.39
CA GLY A 581 7.99 -31.33 -14.17
C GLY A 581 7.92 -32.15 -15.47
N SER A 582 8.77 -33.17 -15.60
CA SER A 582 8.78 -34.12 -16.72
C SER A 582 7.40 -34.71 -16.99
N SER A 583 6.92 -34.59 -18.23
CA SER A 583 5.67 -35.15 -18.73
C SER A 583 5.77 -36.67 -18.98
N ARG A 584 6.22 -37.44 -17.98
CA ARG A 584 6.18 -38.90 -18.00
C ARG A 584 5.53 -39.45 -16.74
N ARG A 585 4.19 -39.46 -16.72
CA ARG A 585 3.38 -40.67 -16.65
C ARG A 585 1.91 -40.37 -16.88
#